data_AF-A0A7J3M590-F1
#
_entry.id   AF-A0A7J3M590-F1
#
_cell.length_a   1.000
_cell.length_b   1.000
_cell.length_c   1.000
_cell.angle_alpha   90.00
_cell.angle_beta   90.00
_cell.angle_gamma   90.00
#
_symmetry.space_group_name_H-M   'P 1'
#
loop_
_entity.id
_entity.type
_entity.pdbx_description
1 polymer ?
#
loop_
_entity_poly.entity_id
_entity_poly.type
_entity_poly.pdbx_seq_one_letter_code
_entity_poly.pdbx_strand_id
1 'polypeptide(L)'
;MKIAIKYCGGCNESYPREEVERVIRKNFPNFEIFYSSSGDLVVFISGCKKGCAFVNEAKKFVHFDCRKGEEEIVKEIKKALSEF
;
A
#
# COMPACT_ATOMS: atom_id res chain seq x y z
N MET A 1 -15.42 -3.36 1.47
CA MET A 1 -14.39 -2.56 0.78
C MET A 1 -13.20 -3.45 0.46
N LYS A 2 -12.58 -3.19 -0.69
CA LYS A 2 -11.55 -3.97 -1.35
C LYS A 2 -10.24 -3.17 -1.37
N ILE A 3 -9.20 -3.68 -0.71
CA ILE A 3 -7.85 -3.08 -0.70
C ILE A 3 -7.00 -3.84 -1.73
N ALA A 4 -6.60 -3.15 -2.79
CA ALA A 4 -5.70 -3.70 -3.80
C ALA A 4 -4.25 -3.36 -3.45
N ILE A 5 -3.36 -4.35 -3.41
CA ILE A 5 -1.92 -4.13 -3.23
C ILE A 5 -1.23 -4.17 -4.59
N LYS A 6 -0.42 -3.15 -4.87
CA LYS A 6 0.44 -3.10 -6.07
C LYS A 6 1.89 -2.88 -5.66
N TYR A 7 2.74 -3.84 -6.04
CA TYR A 7 4.17 -3.77 -5.77
C TYR A 7 4.94 -3.06 -6.89
N CYS A 8 5.98 -2.33 -6.50
CA CYS A 8 7.01 -1.81 -7.39
C CYS A 8 8.38 -1.86 -6.70
N GLY A 9 9.46 -1.59 -7.42
CA GLY A 9 10.78 -1.35 -6.84
C GLY A 9 11.58 -2.59 -6.45
N GLY A 10 11.20 -3.77 -6.90
CA GLY A 10 11.97 -5.02 -6.67
C GLY A 10 13.33 -5.04 -7.37
N CYS A 11 13.62 -4.10 -8.28
CA CYS A 11 14.92 -3.95 -8.91
C CYS A 11 15.97 -3.27 -8.03
N ASN A 12 15.56 -2.55 -6.97
CA ASN A 12 16.47 -1.84 -6.07
C ASN A 12 15.82 -1.63 -4.69
N GLU A 13 15.43 -2.73 -4.05
CA GLU A 13 14.70 -2.69 -2.79
C GLU A 13 15.57 -2.11 -1.66
N SER A 14 15.05 -1.08 -1.00
CA SER A 14 15.69 -0.35 0.10
C SER A 14 15.10 -0.71 1.47
N TYR A 15 13.97 -1.40 1.49
CA TYR A 15 13.31 -1.92 2.68
C TYR A 15 12.39 -3.09 2.29
N PRO A 16 12.14 -4.06 3.19
CA PRO A 16 11.28 -5.20 2.91
C PRO A 16 9.83 -4.75 2.72
N ARG A 17 9.37 -4.67 1.48
CA ARG A 17 8.02 -4.25 1.12
C ARG A 17 6.94 -5.17 1.70
N GLU A 18 7.26 -6.42 1.98
CA GLU A 18 6.38 -7.39 2.62
C GLU A 18 6.06 -7.00 4.08
N GLU A 19 6.90 -6.20 4.75
CA GLU A 19 6.59 -5.67 6.10
C GLU A 19 5.33 -4.80 6.06
N VAL A 20 5.18 -3.99 5.01
CA VAL A 20 4.01 -3.12 4.83
C VAL A 20 2.78 -3.98 4.60
N GLU A 21 2.81 -4.93 3.66
CA GLU A 21 1.67 -5.83 3.44
C GLU A 21 1.28 -6.60 4.71
N ARG A 22 2.27 -7.10 5.47
CA ARG A 22 2.01 -7.81 6.73
C ARG A 22 1.26 -6.92 7.73
N VAL A 23 1.67 -5.66 7.88
CA VAL A 23 0.99 -4.69 8.74
C VAL A 23 -0.45 -4.47 8.29
N ILE A 24 -0.69 -4.37 6.98
CA ILE A 24 -2.03 -4.17 6.41
C ILE A 24 -2.93 -5.37 6.75
N ARG A 25 -2.48 -6.58 6.44
CA ARG A 25 -3.26 -7.80 6.71
C ARG A 25 -3.56 -8.00 8.19
N LYS A 26 -2.59 -7.66 9.06
CA LYS A 26 -2.74 -7.74 10.52
C LYS A 26 -3.79 -6.76 11.07
N ASN A 27 -3.79 -5.51 10.58
CA ASN A 27 -4.61 -4.43 11.15
C ASN A 27 -5.95 -4.21 10.43
N PHE A 28 -6.12 -4.76 9.24
CA PHE A 28 -7.34 -4.65 8.43
C PHE A 28 -7.91 -6.02 8.03
N PRO A 29 -8.13 -6.97 8.97
CA PRO A 29 -8.54 -8.34 8.65
C PRO A 29 -9.95 -8.43 8.04
N ASN A 30 -10.79 -7.41 8.25
CA ASN A 30 -12.16 -7.36 7.73
C ASN A 30 -12.24 -6.86 6.27
N PHE A 31 -11.11 -6.47 5.68
CA PHE A 31 -11.06 -5.99 4.29
C PHE A 31 -10.56 -7.11 3.38
N GLU A 32 -11.15 -7.20 2.20
CA GLU A 32 -10.67 -8.11 1.17
C GLU A 32 -9.38 -7.52 0.57
N ILE A 33 -8.25 -8.18 0.81
CA ILE A 33 -6.92 -7.75 0.36
C ILE A 33 -6.42 -8.68 -0.75
N PHE A 34 -6.21 -8.13 -1.95
CA PHE A 34 -5.79 -8.85 -3.15
C PHE A 34 -4.76 -8.06 -3.94
N TYR A 35 -4.06 -8.73 -4.87
CA TYR A 35 -3.08 -8.09 -5.73
C TYR A 35 -3.74 -7.59 -7.02
N SER A 36 -3.76 -6.28 -7.23
CA SER A 36 -4.39 -5.66 -8.40
C SER A 36 -3.94 -4.19 -8.52
N SER A 37 -4.10 -3.60 -9.70
CA SER A 37 -4.00 -2.15 -9.92
C SER A 37 -5.32 -1.41 -9.69
N SER A 38 -6.39 -2.14 -9.34
CA SER A 38 -7.76 -1.64 -9.23
C SER A 38 -8.44 -2.20 -7.96
N GLY A 39 -9.05 -1.32 -7.18
CA GLY A 39 -9.78 -1.60 -5.94
C GLY A 39 -10.43 -0.33 -5.38
N ASP A 40 -11.12 -0.44 -4.24
CA ASP A 40 -11.70 0.74 -3.54
C ASP A 40 -10.60 1.64 -2.96
N LEU A 41 -9.49 1.02 -2.53
CA LEU A 41 -8.25 1.66 -2.15
C LEU A 41 -7.09 0.88 -2.77
N VAL A 42 -6.18 1.56 -3.46
CA VAL A 42 -4.96 0.93 -3.97
C VAL A 42 -3.76 1.32 -3.11
N VAL A 43 -3.13 0.34 -2.48
CA VAL A 43 -1.88 0.53 -1.73
C VAL A 43 -0.71 0.18 -2.63
N PHE A 44 0.01 1.21 -3.06
CA PHE A 44 1.25 1.08 -3.80
C PHE A 44 2.42 0.92 -2.84
N ILE A 45 3.10 -0.22 -2.89
CA ILE A 45 4.28 -0.48 -2.07
C ILE A 45 5.49 -0.55 -3.00
N SER A 46 6.24 0.53 -3.06
CA SER A 46 7.47 0.65 -3.84
C SER A 46 8.66 0.36 -2.95
N GLY A 47 9.48 -0.64 -3.30
CA GLY A 47 10.74 -0.94 -2.61
C GLY A 47 11.79 0.17 -2.75
N CYS A 48 11.59 1.15 -3.63
CA CYS A 48 12.49 2.29 -3.82
C CYS A 48 11.72 3.57 -4.15
N LYS A 49 12.36 4.72 -3.90
CA LYS A 49 11.81 6.06 -4.16
C LYS A 49 11.48 6.35 -5.63
N LYS A 50 12.04 5.59 -6.58
CA LYS A 50 11.79 5.83 -8.01
C LYS A 50 10.34 5.54 -8.40
N GLY A 51 9.66 4.60 -7.72
CA GLY A 51 8.26 4.28 -7.97
C GLY A 51 7.93 4.01 -9.44
N CYS A 52 8.76 3.28 -10.19
CA CYS A 52 8.63 3.17 -11.67
C CYS A 52 7.30 2.59 -12.18
N ALA A 53 6.56 1.87 -11.34
CA ALA A 53 5.23 1.32 -11.62
C ALA A 53 4.13 2.00 -10.79
N PHE A 54 4.46 3.10 -10.13
CA PHE A 54 3.49 4.01 -9.56
C PHE A 54 2.77 4.68 -10.72
N VAL A 55 1.49 4.36 -10.86
CA VAL A 55 0.63 5.01 -11.84
C VAL A 55 -0.59 5.50 -11.07
N ASN A 56 -0.83 6.81 -11.11
CA ASN A 56 -1.94 7.45 -10.41
C ASN A 56 -3.26 7.21 -11.15
N GLU A 57 -3.59 5.94 -11.38
CA GLU A 57 -4.81 5.50 -12.09
C GLU A 57 -5.95 5.17 -11.13
N ALA A 58 -5.66 5.05 -9.84
CA ALA A 58 -6.65 4.75 -8.82
C ALA A 58 -7.31 6.03 -8.31
N LYS A 59 -8.64 6.04 -8.20
CA LYS A 59 -9.39 7.16 -7.59
C LYS A 59 -8.95 7.45 -6.15
N LYS A 60 -8.51 6.42 -5.42
CA LYS A 60 -7.94 6.51 -4.08
C LYS A 60 -6.73 5.59 -3.96
N PHE A 61 -5.62 6.16 -3.49
CA PHE A 61 -4.41 5.40 -3.30
C PHE A 61 -3.62 5.87 -2.07
N VAL A 62 -2.81 4.97 -1.53
CA VAL A 62 -1.74 5.27 -0.57
C VAL A 62 -0.44 4.74 -1.16
N HIS A 63 0.64 5.50 -1.05
CA HIS A 63 1.94 5.13 -1.60
C HIS A 63 2.99 5.07 -0.49
N PHE A 64 3.62 3.91 -0.36
CA PHE A 64 4.77 3.67 0.51
C PHE A 64 6.01 3.46 -0.37
N ASP A 65 6.99 4.34 -0.24
CA ASP A 65 8.25 4.32 -1.01
C ASP A 65 9.51 4.20 -0.15
N CYS A 66 9.31 4.14 1.17
CA CYS A 66 10.33 4.01 2.19
C CYS A 66 9.77 3.23 3.39
N ARG A 67 10.69 2.81 4.28
CA ARG A 67 10.32 2.14 5.52
C ARG A 67 9.52 3.08 6.41
N LYS A 68 8.35 2.63 6.86
CA LYS A 68 7.51 3.33 7.86
C LYS A 68 7.21 2.41 9.05
N GLY A 69 6.94 3.01 10.19
CA GLY A 69 6.49 2.28 11.38
C GLY A 69 5.07 1.73 11.20
N GLU A 70 4.72 0.67 11.95
CA GLU A 70 3.39 0.05 11.90
C GLU A 70 2.27 1.07 12.15
N GLU A 71 2.42 1.94 13.15
CA GLU A 71 1.44 2.98 13.50
C GLU A 71 1.20 3.97 12.36
N GLU A 72 2.26 4.35 11.64
CA GLU A 72 2.19 5.30 10.53
C GLU A 72 1.49 4.69 9.31
N ILE A 73 1.81 3.43 8.99
CA ILE A 73 1.13 2.67 7.92
C ILE A 73 -0.37 2.58 8.21
N VAL A 74 -0.74 2.21 9.45
CA VAL A 74 -2.14 2.08 9.85
C VAL A 74 -2.85 3.42 9.80
N LYS A 75 -2.20 4.51 10.24
CA LYS A 75 -2.76 5.87 10.21
C LYS A 75 -3.06 6.32 8.78
N GLU A 76 -2.14 6.12 7.85
CA GLU A 76 -2.33 6.53 6.44
C GLU A 76 -3.46 5.76 5.77
N ILE A 77 -3.55 4.45 6.00
CA ILE A 77 -4.63 3.63 5.44
C ILE A 77 -5.97 3.99 6.08
N LYS A 78 -6.02 4.17 7.41
CA LYS A 78 -7.25 4.63 8.08
C LYS A 78 -7.72 5.96 7.51
N LYS A 79 -6.82 6.93 7.33
CA LYS A 79 -7.15 8.23 6.74
C LYS A 79 -7.78 8.06 5.36
N ALA A 80 -7.15 7.27 4.48
CA ALA A 80 -7.66 6.99 3.13
C ALA A 80 -9.01 6.25 3.12
N LEU A 81 -9.26 5.42 4.14
CA LEU A 81 -10.53 4.70 4.32
C LEU A 81 -11.62 5.57 4.98
N SER A 82 -11.29 6.55 5.81
CA SER A 82 -12.25 7.43 6.50
C SER A 82 -12.71 8.63 5.66
N GLU A 83 -12.07 8.91 4.52
CA GLU A 83 -12.61 9.83 3.50
C GLU A 83 -13.79 9.19 2.70
N PHE A 84 -14.54 8.28 3.35
CA PHE A 84 -15.73 7.58 2.84
C PHE A 84 -16.92 7.82 3.75
#